data_AF-A0A6F9E0D8-F1
#
_entry.id   AF-A0A6F9E0D8-F1
#
_cell.length_a   1.000
_cell.length_b   1.000
_cell.length_c   1.000
_cell.angle_alpha   90.00
_cell.angle_beta   90.00
_cell.angle_gamma   90.00
#
_symmetry.space_group_name_H-M   'P 1'
#
loop_
_entity.id
_entity.type
_entity.pdbx_description
1 polymer ?
#
loop_
_entity_poly.entity_id
_entity_poly.type
_entity_poly.pdbx_seq_one_letter_code
_entity_poly.pdbx_strand_id
1 'polypeptide(L)'
;MRPTALIRRMLQIEYLQNELTREMRVVKQELRDRGVTVIEVENRPLDVRVHYKVNERHQEALFMTPMLYAEVEGGLRRWLGEIPE
;
A
#
# COMPACT_ATOMS: atom_id res chain seq x y z
N MET A 1 8.52 3.95 29.73
CA MET A 1 8.02 2.86 28.85
C MET A 1 8.93 1.65 29.06
N ARG A 2 8.40 0.45 29.34
CA ARG A 2 9.25 -0.74 29.58
C ARG A 2 9.87 -1.21 28.25
N PRO A 3 11.14 -1.65 28.20
CA PRO A 3 11.77 -2.15 26.97
C PRO A 3 10.94 -3.21 26.24
N THR A 4 10.25 -4.07 26.99
CA THR A 4 9.35 -5.11 26.44
C THR A 4 8.16 -4.55 25.67
N ALA A 5 7.67 -3.35 25.99
CA ALA A 5 6.59 -2.70 25.24
C ALA A 5 7.08 -2.20 23.87
N LEU A 6 8.31 -1.68 23.81
CA LEU A 6 8.94 -1.28 22.55
C LEU A 6 9.23 -2.49 21.66
N ILE A 7 9.72 -3.60 22.24
CA ILE A 7 9.94 -4.86 21.52
C ILE A 7 8.62 -5.38 20.94
N ARG A 8 7.53 -5.38 21.73
CA ARG A 8 6.21 -5.79 21.26
C ARG A 8 5.75 -4.95 20.07
N ARG A 9 5.88 -3.62 20.16
CA ARG A 9 5.50 -2.70 19.08
C ARG A 9 6.32 -2.94 17.81
N MET A 10 7.62 -3.19 17.96
CA MET A 10 8.49 -3.55 16.84
C MET A 10 8.00 -4.82 16.13
N LEU A 11 7.72 -5.90 16.87
CA LEU A 11 7.22 -7.15 16.31
C LEU A 11 5.86 -6.98 15.62
N GLN A 12 4.97 -6.13 16.15
CA GLN A 12 3.69 -5.80 15.50
C GLN A 12 3.91 -5.11 14.14
N ILE A 13 4.86 -4.16 14.07
CA ILE A 13 5.20 -3.49 12.80
C ILE A 13 5.77 -4.50 11.79
N GLU A 14 6.67 -5.39 12.22
CA GLU A 14 7.21 -6.45 11.35
C GLU A 14 6.12 -7.38 10.82
N TYR A 15 5.17 -7.78 11.69
CA TYR A 15 4.03 -8.59 11.27
C TYR A 15 3.17 -7.88 10.21
N LEU A 16 2.87 -6.59 10.42
CA LEU A 16 2.13 -5.78 9.45
C LEU A 16 2.87 -5.65 8.11
N GLN A 17 4.19 -5.45 8.12
CA GLN A 17 4.98 -5.40 6.89
C GLN A 17 4.89 -6.71 6.09
N ASN A 18 4.89 -7.85 6.78
CA ASN A 18 4.76 -9.16 6.15
C ASN A 18 3.38 -9.35 5.51
N GLU A 19 2.32 -8.97 6.21
CA GLU A 19 0.95 -9.06 5.68
C GLU A 19 0.71 -8.10 4.52
N LEU A 20 1.17 -6.85 4.61
CA LEU A 20 1.12 -5.90 3.49
C LEU A 20 1.90 -6.40 2.27
N THR A 21 3.01 -7.10 2.48
CA THR A 21 3.80 -7.71 1.40
C THR A 21 3.02 -8.86 0.73
N ARG A 22 2.26 -9.65 1.49
CA ARG A 22 1.40 -10.72 0.95
C ARG A 22 0.26 -10.11 0.15
N GLU A 23 -0.43 -9.14 0.70
CA GLU A 23 -1.54 -8.44 0.04
C GLU A 23 -1.09 -7.79 -1.27
N MET A 24 0.07 -7.12 -1.26
CA MET A 24 0.67 -6.56 -2.47
C MET A 24 0.91 -7.62 -3.56
N ARG A 25 1.27 -8.86 -3.20
CA ARG A 25 1.42 -9.94 -4.18
C ARG A 25 0.07 -10.36 -4.76
N VAL A 26 -0.97 -10.42 -3.93
CA VAL A 26 -2.34 -10.74 -4.36
C VAL A 26 -2.82 -9.68 -5.36
N VAL A 27 -2.77 -8.40 -5.00
CA VAL A 27 -3.16 -7.29 -5.89
C VAL A 27 -2.37 -7.30 -7.20
N LYS A 28 -1.06 -7.53 -7.15
CA LYS A 28 -0.24 -7.65 -8.38
C LYS A 28 -0.65 -8.83 -9.24
N GLN A 29 -1.07 -9.95 -8.64
CA GLN A 29 -1.59 -11.10 -9.38
C GLN A 29 -2.94 -10.76 -10.03
N GLU A 30 -3.86 -10.13 -9.29
CA GLU A 30 -5.15 -9.70 -9.84
C GLU A 30 -5.01 -8.73 -11.02
N LEU A 31 -4.05 -7.80 -10.95
CA LEU A 31 -3.73 -6.92 -12.08
C LEU A 31 -3.29 -7.73 -13.30
N ARG A 32 -2.38 -8.70 -13.13
CA ARG A 32 -1.93 -9.58 -14.22
C ARG A 32 -3.08 -10.39 -14.81
N ASP A 33 -3.94 -10.95 -13.98
CA ASP A 33 -5.08 -11.76 -14.41
C ASP A 33 -6.09 -10.93 -15.23
N ARG A 34 -6.13 -9.61 -15.00
CA ARG A 34 -6.92 -8.64 -15.77
C ARG A 34 -6.18 -8.08 -16.99
N GLY A 35 -5.00 -8.59 -17.31
CA GLY A 35 -4.19 -8.10 -18.42
C GLY A 35 -3.56 -6.73 -18.18
N VAL A 36 -3.43 -6.31 -16.91
CA VAL A 36 -2.84 -5.04 -16.49
C VAL A 36 -1.40 -5.23 -16.05
N THR A 37 -0.47 -4.51 -16.68
CA THR A 37 0.96 -4.53 -16.32
C THR A 37 1.41 -3.11 -16.01
N VAL A 38 1.86 -2.87 -14.78
CA VAL A 38 2.51 -1.60 -14.41
C VAL A 38 3.92 -1.56 -15.00
N ILE A 39 4.22 -0.50 -15.74
CA ILE A 39 5.50 -0.30 -16.43
C ILE A 39 6.39 0.62 -15.58
N GLU A 40 5.85 1.76 -15.17
CA GLU A 40 6.59 2.80 -14.45
C GLU A 40 5.68 3.48 -13.43
N VAL A 41 6.27 3.83 -12.29
CA VAL A 41 5.61 4.58 -11.21
C VAL A 41 6.53 5.73 -10.83
N GLU A 42 6.07 6.95 -11.06
CA GLU A 42 6.76 8.17 -10.66
C GLU A 42 6.06 8.78 -9.46
N ASN A 43 6.76 8.85 -8.32
CA ASN A 43 6.25 9.52 -7.14
C ASN A 43 6.62 11.01 -7.20
N ARG A 44 5.61 11.88 -7.19
CA ARG A 44 5.76 13.33 -7.21
C ARG A 44 5.21 13.92 -5.92
N PRO A 45 5.50 15.20 -5.61
CA PRO A 45 5.08 15.79 -4.35
C PRO A 45 3.57 15.76 -4.10
N LEU A 46 2.74 15.86 -5.15
CA LEU A 46 1.29 15.97 -5.02
C LEU A 46 0.52 14.78 -5.63
N ASP A 47 1.18 13.97 -6.45
CA ASP A 47 0.57 12.86 -7.17
C ASP A 47 1.55 11.72 -7.42
N VAL A 48 1.01 10.57 -7.75
CA VAL A 48 1.74 9.41 -8.26
C VAL A 48 1.29 9.19 -9.69
N ARG A 49 2.21 9.30 -10.64
CA ARG A 49 1.95 8.97 -12.04
C ARG A 49 2.29 7.52 -12.30
N VAL A 50 1.37 6.79 -12.91
CA VAL A 50 1.52 5.37 -13.22
C VAL A 50 1.34 5.16 -14.71
N HIS A 51 2.39 4.66 -15.37
CA HIS A 51 2.32 4.15 -16.73
C HIS A 51 2.06 2.65 -16.69
N TYR A 52 1.03 2.19 -17.39
CA TYR A 52 0.63 0.80 -17.39
C TYR A 52 0.13 0.35 -18.76
N LYS A 53 0.11 -0.96 -18.99
CA LYS A 53 -0.43 -1.61 -20.19
C LYS A 53 -1.73 -2.30 -19.81
N VAL A 54 -2.78 -2.17 -20.63
CA VAL A 54 -3.99 -3.01 -20.55
C VAL A 54 -4.28 -3.57 -21.94
N ASN A 55 -4.34 -4.89 -22.08
CA ASN A 55 -4.59 -5.54 -23.38
C ASN A 55 -3.74 -4.95 -24.51
N GLU A 56 -2.44 -4.82 -24.21
CA GLU A 56 -1.41 -4.27 -25.08
C GLU A 56 -1.42 -2.76 -25.36
N ARG A 57 -2.38 -2.01 -24.81
CA ARG A 57 -2.43 -0.56 -24.96
C ARG A 57 -1.80 0.14 -23.78
N HIS A 58 -0.93 1.11 -24.05
CA HIS A 58 -0.34 1.95 -23.03
C HIS A 58 -1.36 2.96 -22.52
N GLN A 59 -1.38 3.14 -21.21
CA GLN A 59 -2.23 4.08 -20.49
C GLN A 59 -1.41 4.77 -19.40
N GLU A 60 -1.90 5.94 -19.00
CA GLU A 60 -1.38 6.72 -17.88
C GLU A 60 -2.52 6.98 -16.91
N ALA A 61 -2.24 6.89 -15.61
CA ALA A 61 -3.12 7.33 -14.55
C ALA A 61 -2.37 8.23 -13.56
N LEU A 62 -3.08 9.21 -13.01
CA LEU A 62 -2.59 10.09 -11.97
C LEU A 62 -3.41 9.85 -10.71
N PHE A 63 -2.73 9.57 -9.61
CA PHE A 63 -3.35 9.37 -8.31
C PHE A 63 -2.89 10.46 -7.35
N MET A 64 -3.81 11.27 -6.83
CA MET A 64 -3.45 12.35 -5.91
C MET A 64 -2.92 11.79 -4.59
N THR A 65 -1.70 12.12 -4.23
CA THR A 65 -1.03 11.65 -3.02
C THR A 65 -1.83 11.96 -1.74
N PRO A 66 -2.45 13.14 -1.56
CA PRO A 66 -3.31 13.41 -0.39
C PRO A 66 -4.52 12.48 -0.29
N MET A 67 -5.09 12.07 -1.42
CA MET A 67 -6.23 11.15 -1.46
C MET A 67 -5.80 9.75 -1.00
N LEU A 68 -4.70 9.24 -1.57
CA LEU A 68 -4.13 7.95 -1.17
C LEU A 68 -3.80 7.92 0.32
N TYR A 69 -3.22 9.00 0.86
CA TYR A 69 -2.96 9.12 2.29
C TYR A 69 -4.24 9.10 3.13
N ALA A 70 -5.28 9.82 2.72
CA ALA A 70 -6.55 9.84 3.46
C ALA A 70 -7.23 8.47 3.48
N GLU A 71 -7.21 7.73 2.37
CA GLU A 71 -7.74 6.36 2.28
C GLU A 71 -6.98 5.40 3.20
N VAL A 72 -5.65 5.50 3.20
CA VAL A 72 -4.77 4.69 4.06
C VAL A 72 -4.93 5.06 5.53
N GLU A 73 -5.03 6.34 5.87
CA GLU A 73 -5.18 6.81 7.25
C GLU A 73 -6.51 6.34 7.86
N GLY A 74 -7.61 6.39 7.09
CA GLY A 74 -8.90 5.85 7.51
C GLY A 74 -8.89 4.32 7.71
N GLY A 75 -8.04 3.60 6.98
CA GLY A 75 -7.78 2.17 7.20
C GLY A 75 -6.91 1.93 8.43
N LEU A 76 -5.71 2.51 8.47
CA LEU A 76 -4.74 2.35 9.55
C LEU A 76 -5.26 2.80 10.91
N ARG A 77 -6.04 3.88 11.01
CA ARG A 77 -6.64 4.30 12.29
C ARG A 77 -7.60 3.27 12.86
N ARG A 78 -8.38 2.59 12.01
CA ARG A 78 -9.25 1.47 12.44
C ARG A 78 -8.41 0.29 12.94
N TRP A 79 -7.32 -0.03 12.26
CA TRP A 79 -6.47 -1.16 12.58
C TRP A 79 -5.54 -0.92 13.79
N LEU A 80 -5.03 0.31 13.95
CA LEU A 80 -4.14 0.70 15.05
C LEU A 80 -4.92 1.15 16.30
N GLY A 81 -6.19 1.56 16.14
CA GLY A 81 -7.10 1.88 17.25
C GLY A 81 -7.69 0.66 17.96
N GLU A 82 -7.59 -0.53 17.35
CA GLU A 82 -7.98 -1.82 17.96
C GLU A 82 -6.84 -2.48 18.76
N ILE A 83 -5.71 -1.81 18.97
CA ILE A 83 -4.69 -2.32 19.89
C ILE A 83 -5.21 -2.08 21.33
N PRO A 84 -5.60 -3.12 22.09
CA PRO A 84 -6.02 -2.94 23.46
C PRO A 84 -4.82 -2.44 24.27
N GLU A 85 -5.03 -1.43 25.11
CA GLU A 85 -4.05 -0.97 26.11
C GLU A 85 -3.58 -2.12 27.03
#